data_AF-A0A959QFG2-F1
#
_entry.id   AF-A0A959QFG2-F1
#
_cell.length_a   1.000
_cell.length_b   1.000
_cell.length_c   1.000
_cell.angle_alpha   90.00
_cell.angle_beta   90.00
_cell.angle_gamma   90.00
#
_symmetry.space_group_name_H-M   'P 1'
#
loop_
_entity.id
_entity.type
_entity.pdbx_description
1 polymer ?
#
loop_
_entity_poly.entity_id
_entity_poly.type
_entity_poly.pdbx_seq_one_letter_code
_entity_poly.pdbx_strand_id
1 'polypeptide(L)'
;DLHFDFPLDLAADPSEYQDAAVTNLFYWCNIMHDVWYQYGFDEPAGNFQINNYGNGGAEFDHVLAEAQDGGGTNNANFATPDDGASGRMQMYLWFGGGEPEDLLTIDSPMGIA
;
A
#
# COMPACT_ATOMS: atom_id res chain seq x y z
N ASP A 1 2.66 0.68 24.35
CA ASP A 1 2.33 -0.70 23.99
C ASP A 1 2.25 -0.78 22.47
N LEU A 2 2.60 -1.92 21.85
CA LEU A 2 2.55 -2.12 20.40
C LEU A 2 1.29 -2.92 20.04
N HIS A 3 0.14 -2.26 20.16
CA HIS A 3 -1.17 -2.85 19.95
C HIS A 3 -1.80 -2.29 18.68
N PHE A 4 -1.77 -3.07 17.59
CA PHE A 4 -2.27 -2.71 16.26
C PHE A 4 -3.59 -3.44 15.96
N ASP A 5 -4.55 -3.33 16.87
CA ASP A 5 -5.91 -3.84 16.70
C ASP A 5 -6.85 -2.65 16.49
N PHE A 6 -7.31 -2.49 15.25
CA PHE A 6 -8.12 -1.35 14.81
C PHE A 6 -9.50 -1.84 14.37
N PRO A 7 -10.57 -1.09 14.67
CA PRO A 7 -11.91 -1.46 14.24
C PRO A 7 -11.99 -1.50 12.72
N LEU A 8 -12.70 -2.50 12.19
CA LEU A 8 -12.95 -2.67 10.77
C LEU A 8 -14.45 -2.86 10.56
N ASP A 9 -15.09 -1.88 9.93
CA ASP A 9 -16.46 -1.99 9.42
C ASP A 9 -16.44 -1.80 7.90
N LEU A 10 -16.62 -2.90 7.17
CA LEU A 10 -16.61 -2.89 5.71
C LEU A 10 -17.85 -2.23 5.09
N ALA A 11 -18.86 -1.87 5.90
CA ALA A 11 -20.01 -1.08 5.47
C ALA A 11 -19.80 0.43 5.61
N ALA A 12 -18.76 0.86 6.36
CA ALA A 12 -18.40 2.27 6.50
C ALA A 12 -17.62 2.78 5.26
N ASP A 13 -17.43 4.09 5.17
CA ASP A 13 -16.57 4.66 4.13
C ASP A 13 -15.12 4.17 4.32
N PRO A 14 -14.39 3.81 3.25
CA PRO A 14 -13.01 3.33 3.36
C PRO A 14 -12.06 4.24 4.13
N SER A 15 -12.29 5.55 4.10
CA SER A 15 -11.52 6.52 4.88
C SER A 15 -11.66 6.33 6.39
N GLU A 16 -12.72 5.68 6.87
CA GLU A 16 -12.98 5.46 8.30
C GLU A 16 -12.18 4.28 8.88
N TYR A 17 -11.61 3.40 8.05
CA TYR A 17 -10.84 2.23 8.48
C TYR A 17 -9.42 2.16 7.90
N GLN A 18 -8.81 3.32 7.61
CA GLN A 18 -7.45 3.40 7.04
C GLN A 18 -6.40 2.74 7.93
N ASP A 19 -6.45 2.91 9.25
CA ASP A 19 -5.48 2.30 10.17
C ASP A 19 -5.51 0.76 10.10
N ALA A 20 -6.71 0.17 10.02
CA ALA A 20 -6.89 -1.27 9.84
C ALA A 20 -6.35 -1.74 8.48
N ALA A 21 -6.61 -0.98 7.41
CA ALA A 21 -6.14 -1.29 6.06
C ALA A 21 -4.61 -1.22 5.93
N VAL A 22 -3.99 -0.16 6.47
CA VAL A 22 -2.53 0.03 6.51
C VAL A 22 -1.87 -1.08 7.32
N THR A 23 -2.41 -1.40 8.49
CA THR A 23 -1.88 -2.48 9.35
C THR A 23 -1.96 -3.83 8.66
N ASN A 24 -3.08 -4.13 8.00
CA ASN A 24 -3.22 -5.38 7.24
C ASN A 24 -2.23 -5.45 6.07
N LEU A 25 -2.05 -4.36 5.31
CA LEU A 25 -1.08 -4.30 4.22
C LEU A 25 0.35 -4.51 4.74
N PHE A 26 0.72 -3.82 5.81
CA PHE A 26 2.01 -3.97 6.46
C PHE A 26 2.25 -5.42 6.89
N TYR A 27 1.27 -6.05 7.55
CA TYR A 27 1.37 -7.44 7.98
C TYR A 27 1.64 -8.38 6.79
N TRP A 28 0.85 -8.29 5.73
CA TRP A 28 1.03 -9.18 4.57
C TRP A 28 2.34 -8.93 3.82
N CYS A 29 2.77 -7.68 3.66
CA CYS A 29 4.07 -7.38 3.05
C CYS A 29 5.23 -8.01 3.83
N ASN A 30 5.23 -7.91 5.16
CA ASN A 30 6.29 -8.47 5.99
C ASN A 30 6.24 -10.01 6.05
N ILE A 31 5.04 -10.61 6.10
CA ILE A 31 4.90 -12.07 5.99
C ILE A 31 5.47 -12.57 4.66
N MET A 32 5.15 -11.89 3.54
CA MET A 32 5.68 -12.29 2.24
C MET A 32 7.20 -12.11 2.17
N HIS A 33 7.74 -11.01 2.72
CA HIS A 33 9.20 -10.83 2.85
C HIS A 33 9.84 -12.04 3.55
N ASP A 34 9.33 -12.41 4.73
CA ASP A 34 9.89 -13.51 5.53
C ASP A 34 9.75 -14.85 4.82
N VAL A 35 8.60 -15.12 4.19
CA VAL A 35 8.39 -16.35 3.43
C VAL A 35 9.39 -16.44 2.28
N TRP A 36 9.54 -15.38 1.47
CA TRP A 36 10.46 -15.39 0.33
C TRP A 36 11.92 -15.47 0.76
N TYR A 37 12.27 -14.85 1.89
CA TYR A 37 13.58 -14.98 2.50
C TYR A 37 13.93 -16.45 2.78
N GLN A 38 13.00 -17.23 3.33
CA GLN A 38 13.19 -18.68 3.56
C GLN A 38 13.37 -19.49 2.26
N TYR A 39 12.91 -18.95 1.13
CA TYR A 39 13.09 -19.55 -0.20
C TYR A 39 14.27 -18.97 -0.99
N GLY A 40 15.12 -18.16 -0.36
CA GLY A 40 16.38 -17.66 -0.93
C GLY A 40 16.27 -16.33 -1.67
N PHE A 41 15.18 -15.57 -1.47
CA PHE A 41 15.16 -14.14 -1.81
C PHE A 41 15.75 -13.35 -0.63
N ASP A 42 17.07 -13.46 -0.47
CA ASP A 42 17.88 -12.82 0.55
C ASP A 42 18.57 -11.55 0.01
N GLU A 43 19.45 -10.94 0.81
CA GLU A 43 20.06 -9.65 0.48
C GLU A 43 20.91 -9.70 -0.81
N PRO A 44 21.81 -10.68 -1.02
CA PRO A 44 22.50 -10.83 -2.31
C PRO A 44 21.60 -11.13 -3.50
N ALA A 45 20.41 -11.71 -3.27
CA ALA A 45 19.41 -11.96 -4.30
C ALA A 45 18.56 -10.72 -4.65
N GLY A 46 18.76 -9.59 -3.96
CA GLY A 46 18.08 -8.32 -4.20
C GLY A 46 16.71 -8.24 -3.56
N ASN A 47 16.59 -8.69 -2.30
CA ASN A 47 15.37 -8.51 -1.53
C ASN A 47 15.18 -7.04 -1.08
N PHE A 48 13.93 -6.65 -0.86
CA PHE A 48 13.60 -5.28 -0.48
C PHE A 48 13.77 -5.05 1.03
N GLN A 49 14.83 -4.35 1.45
CA GLN A 49 15.13 -4.10 2.86
C GLN A 49 15.88 -2.77 3.07
N ILE A 50 15.62 -2.08 4.19
CA ILE A 50 16.35 -0.82 4.48
C ILE A 50 17.83 -1.08 4.79
N ASN A 51 18.13 -2.15 5.52
CA ASN A 51 19.46 -2.45 6.05
C ASN A 51 19.73 -3.94 5.93
N ASN A 52 20.80 -4.31 5.20
CA ASN A 52 21.16 -5.68 4.90
C ASN A 52 22.09 -6.29 5.94
N TYR A 53 22.39 -5.57 7.03
CA TYR A 53 23.23 -6.04 8.14
C TYR A 53 24.63 -6.51 7.71
N GLY A 54 25.09 -6.05 6.53
CA GLY A 54 26.36 -6.47 5.92
C GLY A 54 26.31 -7.81 5.17
N ASN A 55 25.12 -8.34 4.87
CA ASN A 55 24.94 -9.63 4.18
C ASN A 55 25.13 -9.56 2.64
N GLY A 56 25.26 -8.36 2.07
CA GLY A 56 25.39 -8.14 0.62
C GLY A 56 24.19 -7.38 0.04
N GLY A 57 24.06 -7.37 -1.29
CA GLY A 57 23.00 -6.60 -1.98
C GLY A 57 23.18 -5.09 -1.90
N ALA A 58 22.27 -4.34 -2.53
CA ALA A 58 22.07 -2.94 -2.25
C ALA A 58 21.01 -2.75 -1.15
N GLU A 59 21.15 -1.67 -0.37
CA GLU A 59 20.30 -1.37 0.78
C GLU A 59 19.34 -0.20 0.44
N PHE A 60 18.52 0.20 1.41
CA PHE A 60 17.59 1.33 1.32
C PHE A 60 16.46 1.16 0.31
N ASP A 61 16.04 -0.08 0.04
CA ASP A 61 15.09 -0.41 -1.02
C ASP A 61 13.82 -1.10 -0.53
N HIS A 62 13.47 -0.94 0.74
CA HIS A 62 12.18 -1.39 1.28
C HIS A 62 10.98 -1.04 0.41
N VAL A 63 9.95 -1.89 0.46
CA VAL A 63 8.69 -1.65 -0.25
C VAL A 63 7.95 -0.45 0.35
N LEU A 64 7.65 0.54 -0.49
CA LEU A 64 6.71 1.61 -0.22
C LEU A 64 5.29 1.09 -0.49
N ALA A 65 4.62 0.63 0.56
CA ALA A 65 3.28 0.04 0.47
C ALA A 65 2.20 1.08 0.79
N GLU A 66 1.44 1.47 -0.23
CA GLU A 66 0.40 2.48 -0.14
C GLU A 66 -0.99 1.81 -0.11
N ALA A 67 -1.66 1.90 1.05
CA ALA A 67 -3.02 1.40 1.23
C ALA A 67 -4.04 2.48 0.80
N GLN A 68 -5.08 2.06 0.08
CA GLN A 68 -6.15 2.94 -0.43
C GLN A 68 -5.58 4.11 -1.25
N ASP A 69 -4.60 3.85 -2.10
CA ASP A 69 -3.99 4.89 -2.92
C ASP A 69 -5.01 5.53 -3.87
N GLY A 70 -4.95 6.85 -4.01
CA GLY A 70 -5.88 7.63 -4.83
C GLY A 70 -5.50 7.67 -6.33
N GLY A 71 -4.42 7.02 -6.73
CA GLY A 71 -3.94 6.98 -8.12
C GLY A 71 -4.76 6.08 -9.05
N GLY A 72 -5.71 5.31 -8.53
CA GLY A 72 -6.59 4.44 -9.30
C GLY A 72 -7.69 3.82 -8.47
N THR A 73 -8.50 3.00 -9.13
CA THR A 73 -9.61 2.22 -8.57
C THR A 73 -9.58 0.82 -9.18
N ASN A 74 -10.29 -0.11 -8.57
CA ASN A 74 -10.61 -1.42 -9.13
C ASN A 74 -9.41 -2.32 -9.50
N ASN A 75 -8.23 -2.06 -8.94
CA ASN A 75 -7.00 -2.77 -9.29
C ASN A 75 -5.92 -2.64 -8.19
N ALA A 76 -4.70 -3.09 -8.49
CA ALA A 76 -3.48 -2.79 -7.76
C ALA A 76 -2.29 -2.87 -8.71
N ASN A 77 -1.13 -2.32 -8.32
CA ASN A 77 0.12 -2.53 -9.06
C ASN A 77 1.35 -2.49 -8.15
N PHE A 78 2.48 -2.91 -8.74
CA PHE A 78 3.78 -2.90 -8.09
C PHE A 78 4.86 -2.51 -9.10
N ALA A 79 5.70 -1.54 -8.75
CA ALA A 79 6.91 -1.21 -9.50
C ALA A 79 8.14 -1.87 -8.85
N THR A 80 8.87 -2.68 -9.62
CA THR A 80 10.14 -3.33 -9.22
C THR A 80 11.32 -2.67 -9.94
N PRO A 81 11.89 -1.58 -9.42
CA PRO A 81 13.14 -1.03 -9.96
C PRO A 81 14.34 -1.95 -9.65
N ASP A 82 15.53 -1.57 -10.11
CA ASP A 82 16.77 -2.28 -9.78
C ASP A 82 17.05 -2.25 -8.26
N ASP A 83 17.79 -3.25 -7.77
CA ASP A 83 18.22 -3.38 -6.37
C ASP A 83 18.84 -2.07 -5.83
N GLY A 84 18.47 -1.70 -4.61
CA GLY A 84 18.84 -0.41 -4.00
C GLY A 84 17.85 0.74 -4.28
N ALA A 85 16.79 0.49 -5.05
CA ALA A 85 15.67 1.41 -5.21
C ALA A 85 14.37 0.79 -4.68
N SER A 86 13.63 1.53 -3.87
CA SER A 86 12.39 1.04 -3.28
C SER A 86 11.36 0.63 -4.31
N GLY A 87 10.87 -0.61 -4.19
CA GLY A 87 9.64 -1.02 -4.86
C GLY A 87 8.45 -0.20 -4.36
N ARG A 88 7.51 0.15 -5.23
CA ARG A 88 6.30 0.88 -4.86
C ARG A 88 5.06 0.05 -5.15
N MET A 89 4.32 -0.29 -4.11
CA MET A 89 3.06 -1.02 -4.16
C MET A 89 1.90 -0.07 -3.94
N GLN A 90 0.94 -0.08 -4.87
CA GLN A 90 -0.27 0.74 -4.77
C GLN A 90 -1.48 -0.17 -4.73
N MET A 91 -2.19 -0.16 -3.60
CA MET A 91 -3.45 -0.89 -3.41
C MET A 91 -4.62 0.07 -3.55
N TYR A 92 -5.51 -0.16 -4.53
CA TYR A 92 -6.64 0.71 -4.80
C TYR A 92 -7.94 0.23 -4.16
N LEU A 93 -8.87 1.15 -3.97
CA LEU A 93 -10.23 0.84 -3.57
C LEU A 93 -10.99 0.14 -4.70
N TRP A 94 -11.92 -0.74 -4.33
CA TRP A 94 -12.76 -1.47 -5.26
C TRP A 94 -14.21 -0.95 -5.17
N PHE A 95 -14.78 -0.52 -6.30
CA PHE A 95 -16.16 -0.05 -6.40
C PHE A 95 -16.94 -0.98 -7.33
N GLY A 96 -18.02 -1.57 -6.83
CA GLY A 96 -18.87 -2.47 -7.62
C GLY A 96 -19.65 -1.71 -8.68
N GLY A 97 -19.19 -1.74 -9.94
CA GLY A 97 -20.04 -1.47 -11.11
C GLY A 97 -20.23 -0.01 -11.54
N GLY A 98 -19.26 0.86 -11.27
CA GLY A 98 -19.17 2.21 -11.82
C GLY A 98 -17.96 2.91 -11.21
N GLU A 99 -17.14 3.55 -12.05
CA GLU A 99 -16.16 4.51 -11.54
C GLU A 99 -16.91 5.54 -10.67
N PRO A 100 -16.37 5.98 -9.53
CA PRO A 100 -16.97 7.07 -8.76
C PRO A 100 -16.80 8.36 -9.59
N GLU A 101 -17.72 8.58 -10.54
CA GLU A 101 -17.73 9.72 -11.48
C GLU A 101 -18.03 11.06 -10.77
N ASP A 102 -18.36 11.05 -9.47
CA ASP A 102 -18.65 12.28 -8.72
C ASP A 102 -18.27 12.16 -7.24
N LEU A 103 -16.96 12.28 -6.96
CA LEU A 103 -16.43 12.44 -5.60
C LEU A 103 -16.45 13.90 -5.12
N LEU A 104 -16.85 14.86 -5.97
CA LEU A 104 -16.92 16.28 -5.60
C LEU A 104 -17.89 17.07 -6.50
N THR A 105 -19.12 17.24 -6.02
CA THR A 105 -20.08 18.18 -6.62
C THR A 105 -19.85 19.59 -6.03
N ILE A 106 -19.29 20.52 -6.81
CA ILE A 106 -19.18 21.94 -6.43
C ILE A 106 -20.42 22.67 -6.93
N ASP A 107 -21.41 22.85 -6.05
CA ASP A 107 -22.54 23.75 -6.32
C ASP A 107 -22.07 25.21 -6.23
N SER A 108 -21.79 25.81 -7.39
CA SER A 108 -21.63 27.27 -7.45
C SER A 108 -22.97 27.97 -7.15
N PRO A 109 -22.99 29.09 -6.40
CA PRO A 109 -24.23 29.77 -6.07
C PRO A 109 -24.93 30.29 -7.33
N MET A 110 -26.26 30.15 -7.39
CA MET A 110 -27.07 30.77 -8.45
C MET A 110 -26.75 32.26 -8.53
N GLY A 111 -26.29 32.72 -9.70
CA GLY A 111 -25.98 34.13 -9.93
C GLY A 111 -27.16 35.02 -9.53
N ILE A 112 -26.89 36.05 -8.73
CA ILE A 112 -27.88 37.05 -8.37
C ILE A 112 -28.25 37.82 -9.65
N ALA A 113 -29.54 37.83 -9.99
CA ALA A 113 -30.09 38.63 -11.09
C ALA A 113 -30.43 40.04 -10.60
#